data_AF-A0A3C2BYZ4-F1
#
_entry.id   AF-A0A3C2BYZ4-F1
#
_cell.length_a   1.000
_cell.length_b   1.000
_cell.length_c   1.000
_cell.angle_alpha   90.00
_cell.angle_beta   90.00
_cell.angle_gamma   90.00
#
_symmetry.space_group_name_H-M   'P 1'
#
loop_
_entity.id
_entity.type
_entity.pdbx_description
1 polymer ?
#
loop_
_entity_poly.entity_id
_entity_poly.type
_entity_poly.pdbx_seq_one_letter_code
_entity_poly.pdbx_strand_id
1 'polypeptide(L)' 'KAQILDRVWNYDFGGQANVVELYISYLRKKIDAGRPPMIHTLRGAGYVLRAAVE' A
#
# COMPACT_ATOMS: atom_id res chain seq x y z
N LYS A 1 0.72 8.18 -2.09
CA LYS A 1 -0.54 7.94 -1.33
C LYS A 1 -1.77 8.44 -2.09
N ALA A 2 -1.84 9.73 -2.43
CA ALA A 2 -2.98 10.32 -3.16
C ALA A 2 -3.36 9.54 -4.42
N GLN A 3 -2.37 9.14 -5.23
CA GLN A 3 -2.60 8.32 -6.43
C GLN A 3 -3.26 6.95 -6.15
N ILE A 4 -2.97 6.32 -5.02
CA ILE A 4 -3.57 5.02 -4.66
C ILE A 4 -5.01 5.25 -4.22
N LEU A 5 -5.24 6.29 -3.41
CA LEU A 5 -6.59 6.66 -2.98
C LEU A 5 -7.49 6.99 -4.18
N ASP A 6 -7.02 7.88 -5.05
CA ASP A 6 -7.72 8.31 -6.26
C ASP A 6 -8.04 7.14 -7.20
N ARG A 7 -7.04 6.30 -7.53
CA ARG A 7 -7.24 5.23 -8.52
C ARG A 7 -7.99 4.01 -8.02
N VAL A 8 -8.00 3.75 -6.70
CA VAL A 8 -8.62 2.53 -6.14
C VAL A 8 -9.95 2.83 -5.47
N TRP A 9 -10.10 4.02 -4.87
CA TRP A 9 -11.30 4.41 -4.12
C TRP A 9 -12.02 5.63 -4.68
N ASN A 10 -11.50 6.31 -5.72
CA ASN A 10 -12.00 7.57 -6.28
C ASN A 10 -12.03 8.73 -5.27
N TYR A 11 -12.08 9.96 -5.79
CA TYR A 11 -11.97 11.18 -4.99
C TYR A 11 -13.16 11.41 -4.03
N ASP A 12 -14.33 10.83 -4.31
CA ASP A 12 -15.53 10.89 -3.44
C ASP A 12 -15.46 9.98 -2.21
N PHE A 13 -14.31 9.37 -1.94
CA PHE A 13 -14.10 8.58 -0.74
C PHE A 13 -14.10 9.48 0.51
N GLY A 14 -15.28 9.72 1.08
CA GLY A 14 -15.49 10.40 2.37
C GLY A 14 -14.97 9.61 3.59
N GLY A 15 -14.03 8.68 3.39
CA GLY A 15 -13.56 7.77 4.41
C GLY A 15 -12.29 8.23 5.14
N GLN A 16 -11.81 7.36 6.02
CA GLN A 16 -10.73 7.65 6.96
C GLN A 16 -9.42 8.02 6.25
N ALA A 17 -8.78 9.09 6.70
CA ALA A 17 -7.54 9.64 6.14
C ALA A 17 -6.38 8.63 6.06
N ASN A 18 -6.47 7.48 6.75
CA ASN A 18 -5.47 6.42 6.83
C ASN A 18 -5.89 5.09 6.16
N VAL A 19 -6.93 5.07 5.33
CA VAL A 19 -7.41 3.85 4.67
C VAL A 19 -6.31 3.16 3.86
N VAL A 20 -5.45 3.94 3.18
CA VAL A 20 -4.36 3.40 2.38
C VAL A 20 -3.38 2.64 3.26
N GLU A 21 -2.98 3.21 4.39
CA GLU A 21 -2.08 2.59 5.35
C GLU A 21 -2.65 1.29 5.93
N LEU A 22 -3.95 1.28 6.24
CA LEU A 22 -4.66 0.10 6.75
C LEU A 22 -4.60 -1.06 5.75
N TYR A 23 -4.96 -0.78 4.50
CA TYR A 23 -4.97 -1.81 3.45
C TYR A 23 -3.57 -2.24 3.04
N ILE A 24 -2.57 -1.35 3.06
CA ILE A 24 -1.15 -1.74 2.87
C ILE A 24 -0.70 -2.71 3.96
N SER A 25 -1.07 -2.47 5.23
CA SER A 25 -0.77 -3.39 6.34
C SER A 25 -1.40 -4.77 6.10
N TYR A 26 -2.66 -4.80 5.66
CA TYR A 26 -3.34 -6.05 5.33
C TYR A 26 -2.72 -6.78 4.15
N LEU A 27 -2.35 -6.07 3.08
CA LEU A 27 -1.69 -6.65 1.92
C LEU A 27 -0.37 -7.28 2.33
N ARG A 28 0.50 -6.57 3.07
CA ARG A 28 1.77 -7.13 3.56
C ARG A 28 1.58 -8.41 4.36
N LYS A 29 0.58 -8.47 5.24
CA LYS A 29 0.26 -9.71 5.98
C LYS A 29 -0.13 -10.88 5.07
N LYS A 30 -0.80 -10.60 3.95
CA LYS A 30 -1.25 -11.64 3.01
C LYS A 30 -0.18 -12.05 2.01
N ILE A 31 0.61 -11.08 1.54
CA ILE A 31 1.48 -11.26 0.40
C ILE A 31 2.95 -11.28 0.78
N ASP A 32 3.39 -10.73 1.92
CA ASP A 32 4.81 -10.77 2.31
C ASP A 32 5.08 -11.85 3.36
N ALA A 33 4.05 -12.61 3.78
CA ALA A 33 4.22 -13.69 4.74
C ALA A 33 5.08 -14.82 4.14
N GLY A 34 6.23 -15.10 4.76
CA GLY A 34 7.12 -16.19 4.35
C GLY A 34 7.94 -15.90 3.10
N ARG A 35 8.02 -14.65 2.62
CA ARG A 35 8.88 -14.25 1.50
C ARG A 35 9.45 -12.84 1.69
N PRO A 36 10.47 -12.44 0.92
CA PRO A 36 10.97 -11.06 0.94
C PRO A 36 9.83 -10.03 0.69
N PRO A 37 9.80 -8.90 1.41
CA PRO A 37 8.75 -7.92 1.26
C PRO A 37 8.67 -7.36 -0.17
N MET A 38 7.48 -7.35 -0.74
CA MET A 38 7.23 -6.78 -2.07
C MET A 38 6.77 -5.32 -2.01
N ILE A 39 6.07 -4.93 -0.95
CA ILE A 39 5.56 -3.56 -0.79
C ILE A 39 6.51 -2.75 0.10
N HIS A 40 7.20 -1.78 -0.49
CA HIS A 40 8.14 -0.92 0.23
C HIS A 40 7.57 0.48 0.46
N THR A 41 7.85 1.04 1.63
CA THR A 41 7.51 2.43 1.95
C THR A 41 8.65 3.34 1.51
N LEU A 42 8.36 4.35 0.68
CA LEU A 42 9.26 5.44 0.33
C LEU A 42 8.81 6.69 1.08
N ARG A 43 9.58 7.09 2.10
CA ARG A 43 9.23 8.24 2.96
C ARG A 43 9.05 9.50 2.10
N GLY A 44 7.92 10.19 2.30
CA GLY A 44 7.57 11.40 1.53
C GLY A 44 6.98 11.14 0.13
N ALA A 45 7.15 9.94 -0.44
CA ALA A 45 6.66 9.61 -1.79
C ALA A 45 5.45 8.65 -1.79
N GLY A 46 5.43 7.65 -0.91
CA GLY A 46 4.34 6.68 -0.81
C GLY A 46 4.83 5.24 -0.78
N TYR A 47 4.33 4.41 -1.69
CA TYR A 47 4.60 2.97 -1.73
C TYR A 47 5.07 2.55 -3.12
N VAL A 48 5.93 1.54 -3.17
CA VAL A 48 6.39 0.90 -4.41
C VAL A 48 6.28 -0.62 -4.28
N LEU A 49 5.85 -1.26 -5.36
CA LEU A 49 5.86 -2.71 -5.49
C LEU A 49 7.15 -3.14 -6.18
N ARG A 50 7.87 -4.10 -5.61
CA ARG A 50 9.03 -4.75 -6.21
C ARG A 50 8.86 -6.25 -6.16
N ALA A 51 9.53 -6.96 -7.06
CA ALA A 51 9.56 -8.42 -7.02
C ALA A 51 10.18 -8.88 -5.69
N ALA A 52 9.64 -9.95 -5.11
CA ALA A 52 10.32 -10.67 -4.05
C ALA A 52 11.53 -11.35 -4.68
N VAL A 53 12.72 -10.79 -4.46
CA VAL A 53 13.99 -11.39 -4.85
C VAL A 53 14.61 -11.98 -3.58
N GLU A 54 14.97 -13.27 -3.65
CA GLU A 54 15.70 -13.98 -2.59
C GLU A 54 17.11 -13.43 -2.39
#